data_AF-A0AAV2SPB7-F1
#
_entry.id   AF-A0AAV2SPB7-F1
#
_cell.length_a   1.000
_cell.length_b   1.000
_cell.length_c   1.000
_cell.angle_alpha   90.00
_cell.angle_beta   90.00
_cell.angle_gamma   90.00
#
_symmetry.space_group_name_H-M   'P 1'
#
loop_
_entity.id
_entity.type
_entity.pdbx_description
1 polymer ?
#
loop_
_entity_poly.entity_id
_entity_poly.type
_entity_poly.pdbx_seq_one_letter_code
_entity_poly.pdbx_strand_id
1 'polypeptide(L)'
;THYNNLQEKYCTRNYADIDIHAPFYYACQTIFYVFAFRYKEYTQNKTKLELAKSLNLGHLVNSKLNPLRMCTPAVVSNFASITRHYDLVYCYTIMENNKRNTAALPSTSIHGSSTTTDSLEMFFPFDPYLLLRSKDCIAPHYRVFDGMPKVEEEDMKENGTDEEMSDTEDSFLARQASLTHKGTPRSYDFTYGTSPGFSEM
;
A
#
# COMPACT_ATOMS: atom_id res chain seq x y z
N THR A 1 -30.38 -23.01 17.15
CA THR A 1 -28.98 -23.07 16.64
C THR A 1 -28.75 -22.22 15.38
N HIS A 2 -29.77 -21.89 14.58
CA HIS A 2 -29.63 -21.07 13.37
C HIS A 2 -29.47 -19.55 13.63
N TYR A 3 -29.98 -19.04 14.75
CA TYR A 3 -29.89 -17.61 15.12
C TYR A 3 -28.47 -17.18 15.55
N ASN A 4 -27.71 -18.05 16.24
CA ASN A 4 -26.34 -17.73 16.67
C ASN A 4 -25.37 -17.53 15.49
N ASN A 5 -25.57 -18.29 14.40
CA ASN A 5 -24.77 -18.16 13.18
C ASN A 5 -25.01 -16.86 12.41
N LEU A 6 -26.22 -16.29 12.51
CA LEU A 6 -26.51 -14.99 11.91
C LEU A 6 -25.81 -13.88 12.71
N GLN A 7 -25.86 -13.96 14.04
CA GLN A 7 -25.27 -12.99 14.95
C GLN A 7 -23.73 -12.95 14.86
N GLU A 8 -23.07 -14.09 14.67
CA GLU A 8 -21.62 -14.15 14.37
C GLU A 8 -21.28 -13.53 13.00
N LYS A 9 -22.16 -13.68 11.99
CA LYS A 9 -22.01 -13.03 10.68
C LYS A 9 -22.23 -11.52 10.72
N TYR A 10 -23.06 -11.00 11.61
CA TYR A 10 -23.22 -9.55 11.82
C TYR A 10 -22.08 -8.96 12.65
N CYS A 11 -21.53 -9.72 13.60
CA CYS A 11 -20.38 -9.27 14.41
C CYS A 11 -19.07 -9.14 13.60
N THR A 12 -18.93 -9.92 12.52
CA THR A 12 -17.74 -9.93 11.64
C THR A 12 -17.72 -8.86 10.56
N ARG A 13 -18.80 -8.08 10.41
CA ARG A 13 -18.92 -6.98 9.44
C ARG A 13 -18.78 -5.58 10.03
N ASN A 14 -18.58 -5.45 11.35
CA ASN A 14 -18.55 -4.15 12.04
C ASN A 14 -17.50 -3.18 11.48
N TYR A 15 -16.39 -3.65 10.90
CA TYR A 15 -15.38 -2.76 10.30
C TYR A 15 -15.82 -2.19 8.93
N ALA A 16 -16.78 -2.81 8.24
CA ALA A 16 -17.25 -2.35 6.92
C ALA A 16 -18.21 -1.16 7.01
N ASP A 17 -18.65 -0.78 8.22
CA ASP A 17 -19.36 0.46 8.44
C ASP A 17 -18.36 1.63 8.43
N ILE A 18 -18.08 2.11 7.22
CA ILE A 18 -17.19 3.24 6.97
C ILE A 18 -17.72 4.49 7.68
N ASP A 19 -19.04 4.68 7.76
CA ASP A 19 -19.60 5.89 8.35
C ASP A 19 -19.28 6.00 9.84
N ILE A 20 -19.19 4.87 10.54
CA ILE A 20 -18.81 4.83 11.96
C ILE A 20 -17.29 4.91 12.15
N HIS A 21 -16.53 4.20 11.33
CA HIS A 21 -15.08 4.01 11.54
C HIS A 21 -14.18 4.90 10.65
N ALA A 22 -14.76 5.75 9.81
CA ALA A 22 -14.03 6.65 8.92
C ALA A 22 -12.90 7.43 9.62
N PRO A 23 -13.09 8.05 10.80
CA PRO A 23 -12.01 8.78 11.47
C PRO A 23 -10.81 7.88 11.79
N PHE A 24 -11.05 6.63 12.18
CA PHE A 24 -9.98 5.66 12.44
C PHE A 24 -9.24 5.32 11.15
N TYR A 25 -9.96 5.07 10.04
CA TYR A 25 -9.33 4.75 8.76
C TYR A 25 -8.55 5.93 8.19
N TYR A 26 -9.09 7.15 8.25
CA TYR A 26 -8.37 8.35 7.81
C TYR A 26 -7.11 8.60 8.65
N ALA A 27 -7.16 8.37 9.97
CA ALA A 27 -5.98 8.44 10.82
C ALA A 27 -4.94 7.38 10.44
N CYS A 28 -5.35 6.12 10.25
CA CYS A 28 -4.45 5.04 9.81
C CYS A 28 -3.81 5.37 8.45
N GLN A 29 -4.62 5.81 7.48
CA GLN A 29 -4.13 6.17 6.17
C GLN A 29 -3.13 7.33 6.23
N THR A 30 -3.40 8.33 7.06
CA THR A 30 -2.47 9.44 7.29
C THR A 30 -1.16 8.94 7.89
N ILE A 31 -1.22 8.06 8.88
CA ILE A 31 -0.02 7.46 9.50
C ILE A 31 0.77 6.67 8.46
N PHE A 32 0.11 5.80 7.68
CA PHE A 32 0.76 5.00 6.64
C PHE A 32 1.40 5.89 5.58
N TYR A 33 0.67 6.91 5.11
CA TYR A 33 1.15 7.88 4.12
C TYR A 33 2.37 8.65 4.63
N VAL A 34 2.28 9.29 5.80
CA VAL A 34 3.37 10.11 6.36
C VAL A 34 4.60 9.26 6.67
N PHE A 35 4.39 8.06 7.24
CA PHE A 35 5.48 7.15 7.54
C PHE A 35 6.18 6.69 6.25
N ALA A 36 5.42 6.27 5.24
CA ALA A 36 5.97 5.84 3.96
C ALA A 36 6.68 7.00 3.24
N PHE A 37 6.09 8.19 3.24
CA PHE A 37 6.64 9.36 2.55
C PHE A 37 7.93 9.90 3.21
N ARG A 38 8.03 9.80 4.54
CA ARG A 38 9.15 10.34 5.32
C ARG A 38 10.02 9.25 5.96
N TYR A 39 9.99 8.03 5.44
CA TYR A 39 10.64 6.86 6.07
C TYR A 39 12.13 7.09 6.37
N LYS A 40 12.87 7.75 5.45
CA LYS A 40 14.29 8.06 5.62
C LYS A 40 14.55 8.85 6.90
N GLU A 41 13.63 9.71 7.34
CA GLU A 41 13.78 10.44 8.59
C GLU A 41 13.65 9.55 9.82
N TYR A 42 12.86 8.50 9.75
CA TYR A 42 12.66 7.53 10.83
C TYR A 42 13.74 6.44 10.84
N THR A 43 14.37 6.17 9.71
CA THR A 43 15.31 5.04 9.54
C THR A 43 16.77 5.46 9.37
N GLN A 44 17.04 6.77 9.40
CA GLN A 44 18.38 7.35 9.16
C GLN A 44 19.49 6.79 10.06
N ASN A 45 19.17 6.46 11.31
CA ASN A 45 20.13 5.96 12.29
C ASN A 45 19.46 5.01 13.28
N LYS A 46 20.27 4.28 14.05
CA LYS A 46 19.79 3.27 15.00
C LYS A 46 18.82 3.84 16.03
N THR A 47 19.11 5.01 16.60
CA THR A 47 18.24 5.63 17.62
C THR A 47 16.85 5.96 17.07
N LYS A 48 16.77 6.52 15.87
CA LYS A 48 15.48 6.83 15.23
C LYS A 48 14.76 5.56 14.79
N LEU A 49 15.48 4.53 14.35
CA LEU A 49 14.89 3.23 14.02
C LEU A 49 14.28 2.56 15.26
N GLU A 50 14.96 2.61 16.41
CA GLU A 50 14.41 2.12 17.68
C GLU A 50 13.19 2.93 18.13
N LEU A 51 13.18 4.25 17.90
CA LEU A 51 11.98 5.06 18.09
C LEU A 51 10.85 4.64 17.14
N ALA A 52 11.15 4.34 15.87
CA ALA A 52 10.15 3.87 14.91
C ALA A 52 9.54 2.52 15.34
N LYS A 53 10.35 1.63 15.90
CA LYS A 53 9.86 0.37 16.49
C LYS A 53 8.95 0.62 17.70
N SER A 54 9.26 1.60 18.54
CA SER A 54 8.45 1.91 19.73
C SER A 54 7.09 2.54 19.41
N LEU A 55 6.88 3.04 18.18
CA LEU A 55 5.56 3.49 17.71
C LEU A 55 4.51 2.37 17.65
N ASN A 56 4.92 1.10 17.75
CA ASN A 56 4.04 -0.07 17.76
C ASN A 56 3.06 -0.11 16.58
N LEU A 57 3.60 0.15 15.37
CA LEU A 57 2.85 0.08 14.12
C LEU A 57 2.16 -1.29 13.91
N GLY A 58 2.71 -2.34 14.53
CA GLY A 58 2.13 -3.69 14.54
C GLY A 58 0.71 -3.72 15.11
N HIS A 59 0.45 -2.98 16.19
CA HIS A 59 -0.89 -2.92 16.79
C HIS A 59 -1.91 -2.25 15.87
N LEU A 60 -1.49 -1.26 15.06
CA LEU A 60 -2.36 -0.58 14.10
C LEU A 60 -2.78 -1.52 12.98
N VAL A 61 -1.83 -2.22 12.36
CA VAL A 61 -2.12 -3.10 11.21
C VAL A 61 -2.90 -4.36 11.61
N ASN A 62 -2.68 -4.87 12.82
CA ASN A 62 -3.37 -6.04 13.37
C ASN A 62 -4.68 -5.67 14.09
N SER A 63 -5.09 -4.40 14.04
CA SER A 63 -6.37 -3.97 14.60
C SER A 63 -7.52 -4.79 14.01
N LYS A 64 -8.52 -5.10 14.84
CA LYS A 64 -9.75 -5.78 14.40
C LYS A 64 -10.51 -5.03 13.30
N LEU A 65 -10.28 -3.72 13.20
CA LEU A 65 -10.84 -2.86 12.15
C LEU A 65 -10.11 -2.99 10.80
N ASN A 66 -8.97 -3.70 10.75
CA ASN A 66 -8.25 -4.03 9.52
C ASN A 66 -8.02 -2.84 8.56
N PRO A 67 -7.27 -1.82 8.99
CA PRO A 67 -7.07 -0.61 8.19
C PRO A 67 -6.36 -0.90 6.86
N LEU A 68 -5.57 -1.98 6.75
CA LEU A 68 -4.91 -2.40 5.50
C LEU A 68 -5.88 -2.79 4.39
N ARG A 69 -7.13 -3.14 4.72
CA ARG A 69 -8.19 -3.42 3.74
C ARG A 69 -8.84 -2.14 3.23
N MET A 70 -9.03 -1.15 4.11
CA MET A 70 -9.85 0.04 3.83
C MET A 70 -9.02 1.17 3.24
N CYS A 71 -7.74 1.27 3.60
CA CYS A 71 -6.87 2.32 3.10
C CYS A 71 -6.52 2.12 1.62
N THR A 72 -6.18 3.20 0.93
CA THR A 72 -5.81 3.19 -0.49
C THR A 72 -4.68 2.20 -0.78
N PRO A 73 -4.82 1.30 -1.79
CA PRO A 73 -3.85 0.23 -2.04
C PRO A 73 -2.41 0.69 -2.25
N ALA A 74 -2.18 1.80 -2.95
CA ALA A 74 -0.82 2.32 -3.18
C ALA A 74 -0.13 2.74 -1.87
N VAL A 75 -0.86 3.42 -0.98
CA VAL A 75 -0.34 3.83 0.34
C VAL A 75 0.01 2.59 1.17
N VAL A 76 -0.89 1.60 1.20
CA VAL A 76 -0.69 0.35 1.93
C VAL A 76 0.50 -0.43 1.38
N SER A 77 0.65 -0.52 0.06
CA SER A 77 1.76 -1.23 -0.58
C SER A 77 3.11 -0.59 -0.27
N ASN A 78 3.21 0.74 -0.36
CA ASN A 78 4.45 1.45 -0.03
C ASN A 78 4.80 1.33 1.45
N PHE A 79 3.82 1.50 2.33
CA PHE A 79 3.99 1.29 3.75
C PHE A 79 4.51 -0.14 4.04
N ALA A 80 3.86 -1.17 3.49
CA ALA A 80 4.23 -2.57 3.70
C ALA A 80 5.66 -2.90 3.20
N SER A 81 6.06 -2.33 2.08
CA SER A 81 7.41 -2.51 1.52
C SER A 81 8.47 -1.88 2.44
N ILE A 82 8.25 -0.64 2.88
CA ILE A 82 9.17 0.06 3.79
C ILE A 82 9.24 -0.64 5.15
N THR A 83 8.11 -0.98 5.77
CA THR A 83 8.13 -1.62 7.10
C THR A 83 8.72 -3.02 7.07
N ARG A 84 8.65 -3.71 5.93
CA ARG A 84 9.36 -4.98 5.72
C ARG A 84 10.86 -4.76 5.59
N HIS A 85 11.28 -3.79 4.78
CA HIS A 85 12.71 -3.53 4.55
C HIS A 85 13.47 -3.19 5.84
N TYR A 86 12.81 -2.52 6.79
CA TYR A 86 13.41 -2.14 8.08
C TYR A 86 13.00 -3.03 9.27
N ASP A 87 12.42 -4.20 9.01
CA ASP A 87 11.97 -5.16 10.05
C ASP A 87 11.09 -4.54 11.14
N LEU A 88 10.18 -3.64 10.74
CA LEU A 88 9.25 -2.99 11.66
C LEU A 88 7.96 -3.79 11.81
N VAL A 89 7.34 -4.13 10.68
CA VAL A 89 6.02 -4.81 10.62
C VAL A 89 5.88 -5.58 9.31
N TYR A 90 5.38 -6.81 9.40
CA TYR A 90 5.06 -7.64 8.24
C TYR A 90 3.57 -7.56 7.88
N CYS A 91 3.24 -6.82 6.82
CA CYS A 91 1.84 -6.59 6.40
C CYS A 91 1.32 -7.57 5.34
N TYR A 92 2.22 -8.24 4.61
CA TYR A 92 1.87 -9.00 3.39
C TYR A 92 0.91 -10.17 3.64
N THR A 93 1.03 -10.88 4.75
CA THR A 93 0.08 -11.95 5.12
C THR A 93 -1.34 -11.43 5.31
N ILE A 94 -1.50 -10.27 5.96
CA ILE A 94 -2.80 -9.64 6.19
C ILE A 94 -3.37 -9.16 4.86
N MET A 95 -2.56 -8.48 4.04
CA MET A 95 -2.96 -7.98 2.72
C MET A 95 -3.42 -9.12 1.80
N GLU A 96 -2.69 -10.22 1.77
CA GLU A 96 -3.03 -11.39 0.96
C GLU A 96 -4.32 -12.06 1.46
N ASN A 97 -4.54 -12.15 2.77
CA ASN A 97 -5.80 -12.62 3.34
C ASN A 97 -6.99 -11.69 2.95
N ASN A 98 -6.77 -10.37 2.94
CA ASN A 98 -7.78 -9.40 2.51
C ASN A 98 -8.18 -9.60 1.05
N LYS A 99 -7.22 -9.88 0.17
CA LYS A 99 -7.43 -10.16 -1.26
C LYS A 99 -8.25 -11.45 -1.47
N ARG A 100 -7.95 -12.52 -0.73
CA ARG A 100 -8.69 -13.79 -0.84
C ARG A 100 -10.13 -13.67 -0.37
N ASN A 101 -10.36 -12.96 0.75
CA ASN A 101 -11.69 -12.81 1.33
C ASN A 101 -12.59 -11.87 0.52
N THR A 102 -12.01 -10.92 -0.22
CA THR A 102 -12.75 -10.07 -1.17
C THR A 102 -13.13 -10.82 -2.46
N ALA A 103 -12.24 -11.69 -2.98
CA ALA A 103 -12.51 -12.49 -4.18
C ALA A 103 -13.52 -13.64 -3.97
N ALA A 104 -13.70 -14.11 -2.74
CA ALA A 104 -14.57 -15.25 -2.42
C ALA A 104 -16.09 -14.92 -2.31
N LEU A 105 -16.48 -13.66 -2.50
CA LEU A 105 -17.88 -13.22 -2.39
C LEU A 105 -18.45 -12.87 -3.78
N PRO A 106 -19.44 -13.63 -4.30
CA PRO A 106 -20.17 -13.20 -5.48
C PRO A 106 -20.97 -11.92 -5.15
N SER A 107 -20.74 -10.86 -5.90
CA SER A 107 -21.49 -9.60 -5.83
C SER A 107 -22.97 -9.89 -6.08
N THR A 108 -23.76 -9.99 -5.01
CA THR A 108 -25.20 -10.20 -5.06
C THR A 108 -25.89 -8.87 -4.83
N SER A 109 -25.83 -7.97 -5.82
CA SER A 109 -26.60 -6.72 -5.82
C SER A 109 -28.01 -6.97 -6.38
N ILE A 110 -28.95 -7.33 -5.49
CA ILE A 110 -30.40 -7.38 -5.80
C ILE A 110 -31.05 -5.98 -5.77
N HIS A 111 -30.30 -4.93 -5.39
CA HIS A 111 -30.76 -3.55 -5.43
C HIS A 111 -29.62 -2.68 -5.97
N GLY A 112 -29.88 -1.94 -7.06
CA GLY A 112 -28.92 -1.22 -7.90
C GLY A 112 -28.11 -0.08 -7.25
N SER A 113 -27.80 -0.15 -5.95
CA SER A 113 -26.74 0.63 -5.35
C SER A 113 -25.48 -0.23 -5.32
N SER A 114 -24.72 -0.19 -6.42
CA SER A 114 -23.34 -0.65 -6.43
C SER A 114 -22.54 0.33 -5.58
N THR A 115 -22.52 0.15 -4.25
CA THR A 115 -21.61 0.89 -3.37
C THR A 115 -20.20 0.34 -3.59
N THR A 116 -19.56 0.84 -4.64
CA THR A 116 -18.13 0.68 -4.95
C THR A 116 -17.24 1.42 -3.95
N THR A 117 -17.71 1.66 -2.73
CA THR A 117 -17.08 2.50 -1.71
C THR A 117 -16.48 1.68 -0.59
N ASP A 118 -16.03 0.44 -0.84
CA ASP A 118 -15.42 -0.42 0.19
C ASP A 118 -14.01 0.06 0.60
N SER A 119 -13.47 1.08 -0.06
CA SER A 119 -12.16 1.68 0.23
C SER A 119 -12.29 3.19 0.41
N LEU A 120 -11.45 3.74 1.29
CA LEU A 120 -11.34 5.18 1.45
C LEU A 120 -10.91 5.85 0.15
N GLU A 121 -11.66 6.87 -0.25
CA GLU A 121 -11.20 7.85 -1.21
C GLU A 121 -10.32 8.86 -0.47
N MET A 122 -9.11 9.09 -0.98
CA MET A 122 -8.23 10.11 -0.42
C MET A 122 -7.82 11.07 -1.52
N PHE A 123 -8.16 12.34 -1.29
CA PHE A 123 -7.63 13.46 -2.03
C PHE A 123 -6.26 13.83 -1.45
N PHE A 124 -5.23 13.93 -2.30
CA PHE A 124 -3.88 14.31 -1.92
C PHE A 124 -3.63 15.79 -2.29
N PRO A 125 -3.94 16.75 -1.38
CA PRO A 125 -3.91 18.19 -1.70
C PRO A 125 -2.53 18.73 -2.03
N PHE A 126 -1.47 18.00 -1.69
CA PHE A 126 -0.06 18.38 -1.89
C PHE A 126 0.63 17.49 -2.93
N ASP A 127 -0.13 16.90 -3.84
CA ASP A 127 0.43 16.29 -5.04
C ASP A 127 1.16 17.33 -5.92
N PRO A 128 2.03 16.88 -6.85
CA PRO A 128 2.86 17.78 -7.63
C PRO A 128 2.08 18.92 -8.26
N TYR A 129 2.58 20.13 -8.04
CA TYR A 129 1.91 21.33 -8.49
C TYR A 129 2.11 21.55 -10.00
N LEU A 130 1.03 21.43 -10.76
CA LEU A 130 1.07 21.36 -12.23
C LEU A 130 1.13 22.73 -12.93
N LEU A 131 0.86 23.85 -12.25
CA LEU A 131 0.77 25.15 -12.92
C LEU A 131 2.17 25.71 -13.20
N LEU A 132 2.56 25.70 -14.48
CA LEU A 132 3.89 26.10 -14.94
C LEU A 132 4.33 27.49 -14.49
N ARG A 133 3.40 28.44 -14.37
CA ARG A 133 3.71 29.85 -14.05
C ARG A 133 3.96 30.08 -12.56
N SER A 134 3.25 29.38 -11.70
CA SER A 134 3.30 29.54 -10.23
C SER A 134 4.06 28.42 -9.53
N LYS A 135 4.52 27.38 -10.26
CA LYS A 135 5.29 26.27 -9.69
C LYS A 135 6.55 26.75 -8.98
N ASP A 136 7.22 27.76 -9.51
CA ASP A 136 8.49 28.25 -8.96
C ASP A 136 8.30 28.94 -7.61
N CYS A 137 7.08 29.43 -7.30
CA CYS A 137 6.74 29.97 -5.99
C CYS A 137 6.57 28.88 -4.92
N ILE A 138 6.18 27.67 -5.33
CA ILE A 138 5.89 26.54 -4.42
C ILE A 138 7.07 25.58 -4.33
N ALA A 139 7.86 25.45 -5.41
CA ALA A 139 8.98 24.53 -5.51
C ALA A 139 9.96 24.55 -4.32
N PRO A 140 10.34 25.71 -3.73
CA PRO A 140 11.23 25.75 -2.56
C PRO A 140 10.64 25.12 -1.29
N HIS A 141 9.31 25.03 -1.21
CA HIS A 141 8.56 24.48 -0.08
C HIS A 141 7.98 23.09 -0.37
N TYR A 142 8.05 22.66 -1.63
CA TYR A 142 7.52 21.37 -2.06
C TYR A 142 8.48 20.26 -1.67
N ARG A 143 7.95 19.25 -0.96
CA ARG A 143 8.71 18.05 -0.65
C ARG A 143 8.42 16.98 -1.68
N VAL A 144 9.43 16.61 -2.45
CA VAL A 144 9.36 15.51 -3.42
C VAL A 144 9.45 14.17 -2.69
N PHE A 145 8.74 13.17 -3.17
CA PHE A 145 8.86 11.80 -2.66
C PHE A 145 10.24 11.24 -3.00
N ASP A 146 10.85 10.62 -2.00
CA ASP A 146 12.24 10.19 -2.01
C ASP A 146 12.51 8.85 -2.72
N GLY A 147 11.45 8.23 -3.25
CA GLY A 147 11.46 6.86 -3.78
C GLY A 147 11.41 5.80 -2.68
N MET A 148 11.37 4.54 -3.10
CA MET A 148 11.38 3.39 -2.19
C MET A 148 12.82 3.02 -1.77
N PRO A 149 13.00 2.31 -0.64
CA PRO A 149 14.29 1.73 -0.29
C PRO A 149 14.80 0.86 -1.44
N LYS A 150 16.05 1.08 -1.87
CA LYS A 150 16.70 0.20 -2.82
C LYS A 150 17.01 -1.10 -2.10
N VAL A 151 16.59 -2.23 -2.66
CA VAL A 151 17.13 -3.52 -2.24
C VAL A 151 18.51 -3.59 -2.88
N GLU A 152 19.56 -3.45 -2.08
CA GLU A 152 20.89 -3.80 -2.53
C GLU A 152 20.87 -5.31 -2.72
N GLU A 153 20.89 -5.77 -3.98
CA GLU A 153 21.14 -7.18 -4.33
C GLU A 153 22.62 -7.49 -4.04
N GLU A 154 23.03 -7.39 -2.79
CA GLU A 154 24.34 -7.83 -2.33
C GLU A 154 24.17 -9.12 -1.53
N ASP A 155 24.84 -10.17 -2.02
CA ASP A 155 25.06 -11.50 -1.43
C ASP A 155 24.10 -12.66 -1.79
N MET A 156 23.79 -12.82 -3.08
CA MET A 156 23.81 -14.16 -3.69
C MET A 156 24.94 -14.25 -4.73
N LYS A 157 26.18 -14.31 -4.27
CA LYS A 157 27.23 -15.01 -5.01
C LYS A 157 27.00 -16.50 -4.82
N GLU A 158 26.13 -17.06 -5.65
CA GLU A 158 25.98 -18.49 -5.83
C GLU A 158 27.35 -19.04 -6.28
N ASN A 159 27.98 -19.82 -5.40
CA ASN A 159 29.13 -20.62 -5.77
C ASN A 159 28.64 -21.63 -6.80
N GLY A 160 29.08 -21.47 -8.05
CA GLY A 160 28.78 -22.41 -9.12
C GLY A 160 29.30 -23.80 -8.77
N THR A 161 28.37 -24.71 -8.52
CA THR A 161 28.56 -26.15 -8.74
C THR A 161 27.45 -26.60 -9.67
N ASP A 162 27.82 -26.80 -10.93
CA ASP A 162 27.04 -27.52 -11.94
C ASP A 162 26.64 -28.89 -11.39
N GLU A 163 25.34 -29.15 -11.19
CA GLU A 163 24.72 -30.43 -11.49
C GLU A 163 23.26 -30.21 -11.97
N GLU A 164 22.90 -30.97 -12.99
CA GLU A 164 21.79 -30.78 -13.92
C GLU A 164 20.42 -31.28 -13.43
N MET A 165 19.35 -30.62 -13.93
CA MET A 165 18.00 -31.11 -14.27
C MET A 165 16.94 -31.41 -13.18
N SER A 166 15.91 -30.54 -13.09
CA SER A 166 14.52 -30.89 -13.50
C SER A 166 13.58 -29.66 -13.52
N ASP A 167 12.81 -29.53 -14.59
CA ASP A 167 11.67 -28.60 -14.80
C ASP A 167 10.79 -28.37 -13.57
N THR A 168 10.29 -27.15 -13.30
CA THR A 168 9.05 -26.58 -13.90
C THR A 168 8.65 -25.26 -13.20
N GLU A 169 8.28 -24.24 -13.99
CA GLU A 169 7.36 -23.10 -13.70
C GLU A 169 7.73 -21.96 -12.72
N ASP A 170 8.76 -21.15 -13.00
CA ASP A 170 8.84 -19.80 -12.38
C ASP A 170 9.37 -18.65 -13.28
N SER A 171 9.40 -18.85 -14.60
CA SER A 171 9.85 -17.83 -15.57
C SER A 171 8.78 -16.80 -15.97
N PHE A 172 7.63 -16.74 -15.29
CA PHE A 172 6.54 -15.84 -15.68
C PHE A 172 6.78 -14.36 -15.33
N LEU A 173 7.65 -14.06 -14.35
CA LEU A 173 7.90 -12.68 -13.90
C LEU A 173 8.95 -11.91 -14.72
N ALA A 174 9.84 -12.59 -15.43
CA ALA A 174 10.93 -11.93 -16.18
C ALA A 174 10.48 -11.37 -17.56
N ARG A 175 9.33 -11.80 -18.08
CA ARG A 175 8.86 -11.42 -19.43
C ARG A 175 8.21 -10.03 -19.50
N GLN A 176 7.73 -9.48 -18.38
CA GLN A 176 7.04 -8.17 -18.38
C GLN A 176 8.00 -6.97 -18.38
N ALA A 177 9.27 -7.15 -18.00
CA ALA A 177 10.23 -6.04 -17.89
C ALA A 177 10.81 -5.55 -19.23
N SER A 178 10.60 -6.26 -20.35
CA SER A 178 11.32 -5.99 -21.60
C SER A 178 10.50 -5.33 -22.71
N LEU A 179 9.27 -4.89 -22.45
CA LEU A 179 8.38 -4.35 -23.50
C LEU A 179 7.73 -3.01 -23.15
N THR A 180 8.49 -1.98 -22.76
CA THR A 180 8.03 -0.59 -22.91
C THR A 180 9.20 0.39 -23.11
N HIS A 181 9.67 0.52 -24.36
CA HIS A 181 10.28 1.78 -24.80
C HIS A 181 10.00 2.01 -26.28
N LYS A 182 9.05 2.90 -26.56
CA LYS A 182 9.03 3.88 -27.67
C LYS A 182 7.86 4.85 -27.45
N GLY A 183 8.16 6.14 -27.56
CA GLY A 183 7.42 7.22 -26.91
C GLY A 183 6.11 7.66 -27.55
N THR A 184 5.32 8.33 -26.72
CA THR A 184 4.33 9.38 -27.05
C THR A 184 4.18 10.28 -25.82
N PRO A 185 3.92 11.59 -25.96
CA PRO A 185 3.78 12.50 -24.82
C PRO A 185 2.58 12.07 -23.97
N ARG A 186 2.84 11.83 -22.67
CA ARG A 186 1.86 11.33 -21.70
C ARG A 186 0.60 12.22 -21.71
N SER A 187 -0.54 11.62 -22.03
CA SER A 187 -1.84 12.12 -21.57
C SER A 187 -1.75 12.15 -20.05
N TYR A 188 -1.95 13.33 -19.46
CA TYR A 188 -2.10 13.48 -18.02
C TYR A 188 -3.48 12.96 -17.65
N ASP A 189 -3.61 11.63 -17.61
CA ASP A 189 -4.78 10.99 -17.03
C ASP A 189 -4.72 11.27 -15.52
N PHE A 190 -5.63 12.13 -15.07
CA PHE A 190 -5.77 12.52 -13.67
C PHE A 190 -6.38 11.36 -12.87
N THR A 191 -5.55 10.45 -12.38
CA THR A 191 -5.96 9.48 -11.36
C THR A 191 -5.89 10.13 -9.98
N TYR A 192 -7.01 10.68 -9.51
CA TYR A 192 -7.16 11.22 -8.15
C TYR A 192 -7.06 10.17 -7.01
N GLY A 193 -6.70 8.92 -7.34
CA GLY A 193 -6.63 7.81 -6.38
C GLY A 193 -5.23 7.52 -5.86
N THR A 194 -4.17 8.09 -6.42
CA THR A 194 -2.78 7.83 -6.01
C THR A 194 -1.91 9.07 -6.20
N SER A 195 -1.22 9.48 -5.14
CA SER A 195 -0.21 10.54 -5.25
C SER A 195 0.79 10.21 -6.36
N PRO A 196 1.08 11.12 -7.32
CA PRO A 196 2.02 10.86 -8.41
C PRO A 196 3.43 10.48 -7.93
N GLY A 197 3.83 10.91 -6.72
CA GLY A 197 5.06 10.44 -6.08
C GLY A 197 5.09 8.93 -5.88
N PHE A 198 3.94 8.28 -5.78
CA PHE A 198 3.81 6.82 -5.71
C PHE A 198 3.57 6.15 -7.08
N SER A 199 3.36 6.91 -8.15
CA SER A 199 3.11 6.40 -9.51
C SER A 199 4.34 6.40 -10.43
N GLU A 200 5.47 7.00 -10.02
CA GLU A 200 6.72 6.99 -10.79
C GLU A 200 7.56 5.70 -10.63
N MET A 201 6.91 4.59 -10.25
CA MET A 201 7.53 3.25 -10.18
C MET A 201 7.44 2.51 -11.52
#